data_AF-A0A7X1ZU20-F1
#
_entry.id   AF-A0A7X1ZU20-F1
#
_cell.length_a   1.000
_cell.length_b   1.000
_cell.length_c   1.000
_cell.angle_alpha   90.00
_cell.angle_beta   90.00
_cell.angle_gamma   90.00
#
_symmetry.space_group_name_H-M   'P 1'
#
loop_
_entity.id
_entity.type
_entity.pdbx_description
1 polymer ?
#
loop_
_entity_poly.entity_id
_entity_poly.type
_entity_poly.pdbx_seq_one_letter_code
_entity_poly.pdbx_strand_id
1 'polypeptide(L)'
;MQNELLLGMDDAHPLPETLPILPIKGGVIFPNLATGLAISNPTLIKLVDDSLSSHKIVCIVTQRDAEIENPEPGELYDVGVVSLILKMRRYPDETLRIFVQGMMRGRIEKYVQHDPYLTAKVELIRADKRRDTATEALMRNVVTSFQKLV
;
A
#
# COMPACT_ATOMS: atom_id res chain seq x y z
N MET A 1 -5.98 13.53 19.78
CA MET A 1 -6.49 13.74 18.40
C MET A 1 -5.84 12.85 17.34
N GLN A 2 -4.68 12.21 17.58
CA GLN A 2 -4.00 11.42 16.53
C GLN A 2 -4.37 9.92 16.50
N ASN A 3 -5.25 9.48 17.41
CA ASN A 3 -5.56 8.06 17.65
C ASN A 3 -6.92 7.60 17.10
N GLU A 4 -7.76 8.50 16.55
CA GLU A 4 -9.09 8.12 16.04
C GLU A 4 -9.07 7.63 14.58
N LEU A 5 -8.01 7.92 13.82
CA LEU A 5 -7.90 7.46 12.43
C LEU A 5 -7.56 5.97 12.30
N LEU A 6 -7.07 5.35 13.38
CA LEU A 6 -6.58 3.97 13.40
C LEU A 6 -7.69 2.92 13.61
N LEU A 7 -8.89 3.30 14.04
CA LEU A 7 -9.95 2.35 14.40
C LEU A 7 -11.11 2.24 13.39
N GLY A 8 -11.09 3.01 12.29
CA GLY A 8 -12.31 3.31 11.52
C GLY A 8 -12.45 2.67 10.13
N MET A 9 -11.51 1.84 9.67
CA MET A 9 -11.67 1.17 8.37
C MET A 9 -12.47 -0.13 8.43
N ASP A 10 -12.88 -0.57 9.63
CA ASP A 10 -13.78 -1.72 9.72
C ASP A 10 -15.19 -1.36 9.19
N ASP A 11 -15.65 -0.09 9.18
CA ASP A 11 -17.03 0.24 8.72
C ASP A 11 -17.34 1.67 8.17
N ALA A 12 -16.42 2.66 8.09
CA ALA A 12 -16.87 4.07 7.92
C ALA A 12 -16.38 4.90 6.71
N HIS A 13 -15.51 4.39 5.83
CA HIS A 13 -15.14 5.12 4.60
C HIS A 13 -15.25 4.19 3.40
N PRO A 14 -16.25 4.35 2.51
CA PRO A 14 -16.30 3.58 1.28
C PRO A 14 -15.04 3.90 0.48
N LEU A 15 -14.29 2.86 0.12
CA LEU A 15 -13.22 3.03 -0.84
C LEU A 15 -13.81 3.56 -2.16
N PRO A 16 -13.06 4.41 -2.88
CA PRO A 16 -13.37 4.69 -4.27
C PRO A 16 -13.54 3.40 -5.05
N GLU A 17 -14.42 3.40 -6.06
CA GLU A 17 -14.66 2.23 -6.91
C GLU A 17 -13.36 1.70 -7.56
N THR A 18 -12.43 2.61 -7.82
CA THR A 18 -11.15 2.33 -8.44
C THR A 18 -10.03 3.08 -7.72
N LEU A 19 -8.87 2.45 -7.59
CA LEU A 19 -7.71 3.03 -6.93
C LEU A 19 -6.54 3.19 -7.92
N PRO A 20 -5.78 4.30 -7.83
CA PRO A 20 -4.48 4.40 -8.50
C PRO A 20 -3.52 3.35 -7.95
N ILE A 21 -2.79 2.70 -8.85
CA ILE A 21 -1.82 1.65 -8.51
C ILE A 21 -0.43 2.26 -8.49
N LEU A 22 0.18 2.34 -7.31
CA LEU A 22 1.54 2.84 -7.11
C LEU A 22 2.52 1.66 -7.08
N PRO A 23 3.26 1.40 -8.16
CA PRO A 23 4.25 0.33 -8.19
C PRO A 23 5.51 0.72 -7.38
N ILE A 24 6.09 -0.23 -6.63
CA ILE A 24 7.37 -0.08 -5.93
C ILE A 24 8.36 -1.16 -6.36
N LYS A 25 9.63 -0.77 -6.56
CA LYS A 25 10.69 -1.66 -7.07
C LYS A 25 11.18 -2.70 -6.05
N GLY A 26 11.06 -2.42 -4.76
CA GLY A 26 11.60 -3.30 -3.72
C GLY A 26 10.90 -3.15 -2.38
N GLY A 27 10.94 -4.24 -1.61
CA GLY A 27 10.25 -4.34 -0.33
C GLY A 27 8.74 -4.56 -0.46
N VAL A 28 8.09 -4.68 0.68
CA VAL A 28 6.64 -4.78 0.79
C VAL A 28 6.18 -3.87 1.92
N ILE A 29 5.02 -3.24 1.73
CA ILE A 29 4.36 -2.52 2.80
C ILE A 29 3.42 -3.49 3.49
N PHE A 30 3.34 -3.41 4.82
CA PHE A 30 2.35 -4.16 5.59
C PHE A 30 1.25 -3.24 6.12
N PRO A 31 0.03 -3.76 6.30
CA PRO A 31 -1.00 -3.05 7.05
C PRO A 31 -0.50 -2.56 8.41
N ASN A 32 -0.99 -1.40 8.84
CA ASN A 32 -0.63 -0.70 10.08
C ASN A 32 0.80 -0.18 10.18
N LEU A 33 1.65 -0.39 9.16
CA LEU A 33 2.97 0.23 9.09
C LEU A 33 2.90 1.57 8.36
N ALA A 34 3.66 2.54 8.86
CA ALA A 34 3.93 3.77 8.16
C ALA A 34 5.33 3.73 7.54
N THR A 35 5.42 4.06 6.25
CA THR A 35 6.65 3.92 5.46
C THR A 35 6.89 5.17 4.63
N GLY A 36 8.15 5.61 4.57
CA GLY A 36 8.59 6.67 3.68
C GLY A 36 8.98 6.10 2.32
N LEU A 37 8.46 6.69 1.23
CA LEU A 37 8.82 6.33 -0.14
C LEU A 37 9.42 7.55 -0.85
N ALA A 38 10.42 7.31 -1.70
CA ALA A 38 11.00 8.31 -2.59
C ALA A 38 10.64 7.96 -4.03
N ILE A 39 10.14 8.95 -4.77
CA ILE A 39 9.61 8.79 -6.13
C ILE A 39 10.26 9.87 -7.01
N SER A 40 10.92 9.44 -8.08
CA SER A 40 11.52 10.31 -9.10
C SER A 40 10.83 10.18 -10.46
N ASN A 41 10.06 9.11 -10.68
CA ASN A 41 9.37 8.87 -11.94
C ASN A 41 8.23 9.90 -12.14
N PRO A 42 8.21 10.67 -13.24
CA PRO A 42 7.21 11.72 -13.49
C PRO A 42 5.77 11.20 -13.51
N THR A 43 5.54 10.01 -14.05
CA THR A 43 4.22 9.35 -14.09
C THR A 43 3.72 9.05 -12.69
N LEU A 44 4.60 8.57 -11.80
CA LEU A 44 4.25 8.27 -10.41
C LEU A 44 4.11 9.54 -9.56
N ILE A 45 4.88 10.58 -9.85
CA ILE A 45 4.70 11.91 -9.24
C ILE A 45 3.29 12.43 -9.57
N LYS A 46 2.88 12.33 -10.83
CA LYS A 46 1.51 12.69 -11.25
C LYS A 46 0.44 11.86 -10.53
N LEU A 47 0.64 10.54 -10.42
CA LEU A 47 -0.26 9.66 -9.66
C LEU A 47 -0.46 10.16 -8.24
N VAL A 48 0.63 10.50 -7.55
CA VAL A 48 0.59 11.01 -6.18
C VAL A 48 -0.13 12.35 -6.10
N ASP A 49 0.17 13.28 -7.00
CA ASP A 49 -0.49 14.59 -7.03
C ASP A 49 -2.00 14.46 -7.23
N ASP A 50 -2.44 13.65 -8.22
CA ASP A 50 -3.85 13.40 -8.50
C ASP A 50 -4.54 12.68 -7.31
N SER A 51 -3.83 11.76 -6.64
CA SER A 51 -4.33 11.07 -5.44
C SER A 51 -4.51 12.04 -4.27
N LEU A 52 -3.60 13.00 -4.09
CA LEU A 52 -3.67 14.01 -3.04
C LEU A 52 -4.86 14.97 -3.22
N SER A 53 -5.26 15.23 -4.46
CA SER A 53 -6.44 16.03 -4.82
C SER A 53 -7.77 15.28 -4.69
N SER A 54 -7.76 13.96 -4.53
CA SER A 54 -8.97 13.14 -4.36
C SER A 54 -9.09 12.60 -2.94
N HIS A 55 -8.95 11.28 -2.76
CA HIS A 55 -9.16 10.57 -1.49
C HIS A 55 -7.88 10.36 -0.70
N LYS A 56 -6.71 10.71 -1.26
CA LYS A 56 -5.37 10.44 -0.71
C LYS A 56 -5.07 8.95 -0.54
N ILE A 57 -5.84 8.08 -1.20
CA ILE A 57 -5.72 6.63 -1.11
C ILE A 57 -5.09 6.10 -2.40
N VAL A 58 -4.11 5.21 -2.25
CA VAL A 58 -3.46 4.48 -3.35
C VAL A 58 -3.38 3.00 -3.00
N CYS A 59 -3.33 2.13 -4.01
CA CYS A 59 -2.94 0.73 -3.80
C CYS A 59 -1.46 0.58 -4.15
N ILE A 60 -0.63 0.26 -3.15
CA ILE A 60 0.81 0.11 -3.32
C ILE A 60 1.12 -1.34 -3.60
N VAL A 61 1.81 -1.60 -4.70
CA VAL A 61 2.02 -2.95 -5.24
C VAL A 61 3.49 -3.10 -5.59
N THR A 62 4.10 -4.20 -5.16
CA THR A 62 5.50 -4.48 -5.51
C THR A 62 5.58 -4.98 -6.96
N GLN A 63 6.65 -4.58 -7.66
CA GLN A 63 6.96 -5.06 -8.99
C GLN A 63 7.60 -6.45 -8.93
N ARG A 64 7.39 -7.27 -9.96
CA ARG A 64 8.03 -8.58 -10.09
C ARG A 64 9.52 -8.44 -10.43
N ASP A 65 9.84 -7.51 -11.32
CA ASP A 65 11.19 -7.11 -11.68
C ASP A 65 11.42 -5.65 -11.30
N ALA A 66 12.45 -5.39 -10.49
CA ALA A 66 12.79 -4.07 -9.99
C ALA A 66 13.42 -3.16 -11.06
N GLU A 67 13.93 -3.73 -12.16
CA GLU A 67 14.59 -3.00 -13.24
C GLU A 67 13.59 -2.34 -14.20
N ILE A 68 12.32 -2.73 -14.14
CA ILE A 68 11.27 -2.16 -14.98
C ILE A 68 10.87 -0.77 -14.45
N GLU A 69 11.00 0.25 -15.28
CA GLU A 69 10.70 1.62 -14.86
C GLU A 69 9.19 1.89 -14.81
N ASN A 70 8.45 1.42 -15.82
CA ASN A 70 7.01 1.59 -15.96
C ASN A 70 6.36 0.21 -16.15
N PRO A 71 6.07 -0.52 -15.06
CA PRO A 71 5.54 -1.87 -15.13
C PRO A 71 4.13 -1.89 -15.71
N GLU A 72 3.88 -2.83 -16.60
CA GLU A 72 2.55 -3.18 -17.08
C GLU A 72 1.81 -4.08 -16.07
N PRO A 73 0.48 -4.28 -16.19
CA PRO A 73 -0.28 -5.16 -15.30
C PRO A 73 0.33 -6.54 -15.02
N GLY A 74 0.95 -7.19 -16.02
CA GLY A 74 1.58 -8.50 -15.86
C GLY A 74 2.85 -8.49 -15.01
N GLU A 75 3.46 -7.32 -14.84
CA GLU A 75 4.73 -7.12 -14.14
C GLU A 75 4.54 -6.77 -12.66
N LEU A 76 3.30 -6.71 -12.20
CA LEU A 76 2.94 -6.44 -10.81
C LEU A 76 2.47 -7.71 -10.10
N TYR A 77 2.66 -7.76 -8.78
CA TYR A 77 1.98 -8.75 -7.96
C TYR A 77 0.49 -8.42 -7.82
N ASP A 78 -0.36 -9.44 -7.76
CA ASP A 78 -1.82 -9.25 -7.75
C ASP A 78 -2.34 -8.72 -6.40
N VAL A 79 -1.51 -8.78 -5.36
CA VAL A 79 -1.86 -8.34 -4.01
C VAL A 79 -0.91 -7.24 -3.57
N GLY A 80 -1.48 -6.11 -3.19
CA GLY A 80 -0.79 -4.98 -2.60
C GLY A 80 -1.42 -4.53 -1.29
N VAL A 81 -1.09 -3.32 -0.88
CA VAL A 81 -1.65 -2.67 0.31
C VAL A 81 -2.32 -1.36 -0.06
N VAL A 82 -3.61 -1.30 0.20
CA VAL A 82 -4.37 -0.05 0.17
C VAL A 82 -3.84 0.84 1.29
N SER A 83 -3.37 2.02 0.91
CA SER A 83 -2.56 2.89 1.76
C SER A 83 -3.03 4.34 1.66
N LEU A 84 -2.95 5.05 2.79
CA LEU A 84 -3.24 6.48 2.87
C LEU A 84 -1.95 7.29 2.76
N ILE A 85 -1.93 8.30 1.89
CA ILE A 85 -0.84 9.27 1.82
C ILE A 85 -1.01 10.28 2.95
N LEU A 86 -0.12 10.23 3.93
CA LEU A 86 -0.14 11.10 5.12
C LEU A 86 0.50 12.46 4.83
N LYS A 87 1.64 12.46 4.16
CA LYS A 87 2.45 13.66 3.87
C LYS A 87 3.22 13.51 2.56
N MET A 88 3.52 14.64 1.93
CA MET A 88 4.35 14.73 0.74
C MET A 88 5.28 15.94 0.85
N ARG A 89 6.54 15.79 0.42
CA ARG A 89 7.51 16.87 0.26
C ARG A 89 8.33 16.70 -1.02
N ARG A 90 8.46 17.78 -1.80
CA ARG A 90 9.38 17.86 -2.94
C ARG A 90 10.76 18.28 -2.46
N TYR A 91 11.79 17.67 -3.03
CA TYR A 91 13.18 18.01 -2.80
C TYR A 91 13.77 18.73 -4.02
N PRO A 92 14.86 19.52 -3.85
CA PRO A 92 15.48 20.26 -4.95
C PRO A 92 16.05 19.40 -6.07
N ASP A 93 16.26 18.11 -5.83
CA ASP A 93 16.72 17.08 -6.78
C ASP A 93 15.56 16.49 -7.61
N GLU A 94 14.41 17.16 -7.64
CA GLU A 94 13.16 16.72 -8.29
C GLU A 94 12.55 15.44 -7.68
N THR A 95 13.10 14.91 -6.59
CA THR A 95 12.54 13.75 -5.90
C THR A 95 11.34 14.15 -5.05
N LEU A 96 10.24 13.41 -5.19
CA LEU A 96 9.08 13.47 -4.32
C LEU A 96 9.23 12.45 -3.19
N ARG A 97 9.21 12.90 -1.94
CA ARG A 97 9.15 11.99 -0.78
C ARG A 97 7.76 12.02 -0.17
N ILE A 98 7.15 10.84 -0.06
CA ILE A 98 5.85 10.66 0.58
C ILE A 98 5.97 9.80 1.82
N PHE A 99 5.09 10.05 2.78
CA PHE A 99 4.90 9.19 3.94
C PHE A 99 3.52 8.57 3.82
N VAL A 100 3.46 7.23 3.79
CA VAL A 100 2.23 6.47 3.60
C VAL A 100 1.97 5.59 4.80
N GLN A 101 0.69 5.32 5.09
CA GLN A 101 0.27 4.34 6.08
C GLN A 101 -0.48 3.22 5.38
N GLY A 102 0.04 2.00 5.48
CA GLY A 102 -0.66 0.80 5.01
C GLY A 102 -1.91 0.58 5.85
N MET A 103 -3.06 0.38 5.21
CA MET A 103 -4.33 0.21 5.91
C MET A 103 -4.77 -1.26 5.85
N MET A 104 -4.92 -1.81 4.66
CA MET A 104 -5.43 -3.16 4.43
C MET A 104 -4.81 -3.79 3.20
N ARG A 105 -4.76 -5.12 3.14
CA ARG A 105 -4.38 -5.84 1.92
C ARG A 105 -5.49 -5.66 0.88
N GLY A 106 -5.11 -5.43 -0.37
CA GLY A 106 -6.01 -5.34 -1.50
C GLY A 106 -5.55 -6.25 -2.63
N ARG A 107 -6.49 -6.95 -3.26
CA ARG A 107 -6.28 -7.72 -4.49
C ARG A 107 -6.71 -6.88 -5.68
N ILE A 108 -5.87 -6.82 -6.70
CA ILE A 108 -6.20 -6.19 -7.97
C ILE A 108 -7.11 -7.14 -8.75
N GLU A 109 -8.35 -6.72 -9.00
CA GLU A 109 -9.33 -7.52 -9.74
C GLU A 109 -9.28 -7.20 -11.25
N LYS A 110 -9.22 -5.90 -11.57
CA LYS A 110 -9.26 -5.45 -12.96
C LYS A 110 -8.66 -4.06 -13.13
N TYR A 111 -7.70 -3.94 -14.04
CA TYR A 111 -7.21 -2.66 -14.51
C TYR A 111 -8.27 -1.99 -15.40
N VAL A 112 -8.56 -0.72 -15.12
CA VAL A 112 -9.57 0.09 -15.83
C VAL A 112 -8.94 1.23 -16.62
N GLN A 113 -7.68 1.56 -16.33
CA GLN A 113 -6.92 2.62 -16.99
C GLN A 113 -5.43 2.27 -16.97
N HIS A 114 -4.73 2.62 -18.05
CA HIS A 114 -3.28 2.45 -18.19
C HIS A 114 -2.55 3.79 -18.23
N ASP A 115 -3.08 4.76 -18.97
CA ASP A 115 -2.52 6.10 -19.10
C ASP A 115 -3.29 7.12 -18.27
N PRO A 116 -2.62 8.10 -17.64
CA PRO A 116 -1.17 8.27 -17.59
C PRO A 116 -0.49 7.29 -16.61
N TYR A 117 -1.25 6.64 -15.72
CA TYR A 117 -0.78 5.60 -14.81
C TYR A 117 -1.88 4.55 -14.59
N LEU A 118 -1.48 3.40 -14.08
CA LEU A 118 -2.37 2.27 -13.80
C LEU A 118 -3.42 2.64 -12.75
N THR A 119 -4.69 2.35 -13.06
CA THR A 119 -5.81 2.42 -12.12
C THR A 119 -6.59 1.12 -12.20
N ALA A 120 -7.01 0.58 -11.05
CA ALA A 120 -7.70 -0.71 -11.01
C ALA A 120 -8.82 -0.75 -9.97
N LYS A 121 -9.75 -1.69 -10.16
CA LYS A 121 -10.66 -2.15 -9.12
C LYS A 121 -9.89 -3.04 -8.15
N VAL A 122 -10.00 -2.73 -6.86
CA VAL A 122 -9.25 -3.42 -5.79
C VAL A 122 -10.24 -4.01 -4.78
N GLU A 123 -10.20 -5.31 -4.59
CA GLU A 123 -10.97 -6.01 -3.56
C GLU A 123 -10.18 -6.06 -2.25
N LEU A 124 -10.81 -5.70 -1.12
CA LEU A 124 -10.16 -5.77 0.18
C LEU A 124 -10.08 -7.20 0.71
N ILE A 125 -8.85 -7.64 1.03
CA ILE A 125 -8.62 -8.91 1.69
C ILE A 125 -8.74 -8.71 3.21
N ARG A 126 -9.88 -9.13 3.78
CA ARG A 126 -10.11 -9.11 5.23
C ARG A 126 -9.23 -10.15 5.91
N ALA A 127 -8.59 -9.77 7.02
CA ALA A 127 -7.89 -10.72 7.86
C ALA A 127 -8.92 -11.57 8.63
N ASP A 128 -8.67 -12.87 8.73
CA ASP A 128 -9.42 -13.71 9.67
C ASP A 128 -9.08 -13.25 11.08
N LYS A 129 -10.09 -12.84 11.85
CA LYS A 129 -9.94 -12.38 13.24
C LYS A 129 -10.02 -13.56 14.23
N ARG A 130 -10.10 -14.80 13.77
CA ARG A 130 -10.13 -16.00 14.62
C ARG A 130 -8.87 -16.08 15.48
N ARG A 131 -9.09 -16.18 16.79
CA ARG A 131 -8.05 -16.42 17.81
C ARG A 131 -8.39 -17.69 18.55
N ASP A 132 -8.06 -18.83 17.96
CA ASP A 132 -8.15 -20.11 18.65
C ASP A 132 -6.86 -20.39 19.44
N THR A 133 -6.93 -21.38 20.34
CA THR A 133 -5.79 -21.77 21.19
C THR A 133 -4.55 -22.13 20.36
N ALA A 134 -4.74 -22.73 19.18
CA ALA A 134 -3.66 -23.07 18.26
C ALA A 134 -2.98 -21.79 17.72
N THR A 135 -3.76 -20.81 17.29
CA THR A 135 -3.29 -19.50 16.81
C THR A 135 -2.49 -18.79 17.89
N GLU A 136 -2.98 -18.77 19.13
CA GLU A 136 -2.26 -18.17 20.25
C GLU A 136 -0.94 -18.89 20.58
N ALA A 137 -0.94 -20.23 20.53
CA ALA A 137 0.27 -21.01 20.72
C ALA A 137 1.32 -20.73 19.63
N LEU A 138 0.89 -20.65 18.36
CA LEU A 138 1.76 -20.28 17.25
C LEU A 138 2.33 -18.87 17.42
N MET A 139 1.51 -17.90 17.81
CA MET A 139 1.97 -16.53 18.08
C MET A 139 3.06 -16.50 19.16
N ARG A 140 2.86 -17.23 20.28
CA ARG A 140 3.89 -17.36 21.32
C ARG A 140 5.18 -17.97 20.78
N ASN A 141 5.08 -19.05 19.99
CA ASN A 141 6.24 -19.71 19.40
C ASN A 141 7.03 -18.79 18.47
N VAL A 142 6.34 -17.97 17.64
CA VAL A 142 7.00 -16.99 16.76
C VAL A 142 7.74 -15.94 17.59
N VAL A 143 7.12 -15.38 18.63
CA VAL A 143 7.75 -14.39 19.52
C VAL A 143 8.97 -15.00 20.22
N THR A 144 8.85 -16.19 20.80
CA THR A 144 9.97 -16.87 21.47
C THR A 144 11.09 -17.22 20.51
N SER A 145 10.78 -17.65 19.29
CA SER A 145 11.80 -17.96 18.28
C SER A 145 12.54 -16.70 17.83
N PHE A 146 11.82 -15.59 17.65
CA PHE A 146 12.43 -14.31 17.31
C PHE A 146 13.39 -13.83 18.41
N GLN A 147 13.02 -13.96 19.69
CA GLN A 147 13.86 -13.58 20.83
C GLN A 147 15.20 -14.34 20.91
N LYS A 148 15.29 -15.54 20.32
CA LYS A 148 16.54 -16.33 20.32
C LYS A 148 17.54 -15.88 19.25
N LEU A 149 17.10 -15.10 18.27
CA LEU A 149 17.93 -14.60 17.18
C LEU A 149 18.61 -13.26 17.50
N VAL A 150 18.13 -12.56 18.55
CA VAL A 150 18.63 -11.25 18.98
C VAL A 150 19.63 -11.42 20.13
#